data_AF-A0AAX6F6H7-F1
#
_entry.id   AF-A0AAX6F6H7-F1
#
_cell.length_a   1.000
_cell.length_b   1.000
_cell.length_c   1.000
_cell.angle_alpha   90.00
_cell.angle_beta   90.00
_cell.angle_gamma   90.00
#
_symmetry.space_group_name_H-M   'P 1'
#
loop_
_entity.id
_entity.type
_entity.pdbx_description
1 polymer ?
#
loop_
_entity_poly.entity_id
_entity_poly.type
_entity_poly.pdbx_seq_one_letter_code
_entity_poly.pdbx_strand_id
1 'polypeptide(L)'
;MEKYPSLLLPRDLRHDLLEFHFHSSHQLQVPPVVKYTALFLFAERFLPILKRSGSGNKHWLVKPPRESNLQLFVLISIWVSSKVIHGSRPLSVKSLKSLGDRIIGDQHFTTRDFAEAELVFMEVLRFEIGASNICFVFLEDLLTHFRCSTAMSLIYKACELLGLITLTFWPKGGKVIVGK
;
A
#
# COMPACT_ATOMS: atom_id res chain seq x y z
N MET A 1 -16.62 -22.73 5.31
CA MET A 1 -16.87 -21.42 4.69
C MET A 1 -15.80 -20.47 5.22
N GLU A 2 -14.66 -20.40 4.54
CA GLU A 2 -13.47 -19.65 4.97
C GLU A 2 -13.77 -18.15 4.94
N LYS A 3 -13.99 -17.58 6.12
CA LYS A 3 -14.13 -16.13 6.33
C LYS A 3 -12.71 -15.55 6.36
N TYR A 4 -12.36 -14.86 5.27
CA TYR A 4 -11.14 -14.06 5.07
C TYR A 4 -9.86 -14.90 4.81
N PRO A 5 -9.33 -14.92 3.57
CA PRO A 5 -8.02 -15.48 3.29
C PRO A 5 -6.96 -14.50 3.80
N SER A 6 -6.78 -14.45 5.11
CA SER A 6 -5.81 -13.59 5.78
C SER A 6 -4.40 -13.85 5.23
N LEU A 7 -3.86 -12.87 4.50
CA LEU A 7 -2.45 -12.56 4.23
C LEU A 7 -1.48 -13.74 4.34
N LEU A 8 -1.36 -14.46 3.21
CA LEU A 8 -0.68 -15.75 3.05
C LEU A 8 0.86 -15.68 2.88
N LEU A 9 1.49 -14.58 3.30
CA LEU A 9 2.95 -14.44 3.42
C LEU A 9 3.39 -14.80 4.86
N PRO A 10 4.64 -15.29 5.06
CA PRO A 10 5.24 -15.40 6.38
C PRO A 10 5.01 -14.12 7.18
N ARG A 11 4.69 -14.25 8.48
CA ARG A 11 4.32 -13.10 9.32
C ARG A 11 5.40 -12.02 9.30
N ASP A 12 6.66 -12.44 9.28
CA ASP A 12 7.84 -11.56 9.27
C ASP A 12 7.90 -10.78 7.96
N LEU A 13 7.90 -11.47 6.81
CA LEU A 13 7.87 -10.83 5.49
C LEU A 13 6.69 -9.85 5.30
N ARG A 14 5.54 -10.16 5.89
CA ARG A 14 4.38 -9.26 5.86
C ARG A 14 4.63 -8.00 6.69
N HIS A 15 5.21 -8.14 7.87
CA HIS A 15 5.58 -7.01 8.71
C HIS A 15 6.61 -6.14 7.99
N ASP A 16 7.62 -6.75 7.38
CA ASP A 16 8.69 -6.06 6.65
C ASP A 16 8.15 -5.29 5.45
N LEU A 17 7.25 -5.89 4.66
CA LEU A 17 6.61 -5.21 3.53
C LEU A 17 5.67 -4.08 3.96
N LEU A 18 4.99 -4.24 5.10
CA LEU A 18 4.15 -3.16 5.66
C LEU A 18 5.02 -2.01 6.14
N GLU A 19 6.06 -2.29 6.93
CA GLU A 19 7.02 -1.29 7.39
C GLU A 19 7.67 -0.57 6.21
N PHE A 20 8.10 -1.32 5.19
CA PHE A 20 8.63 -0.79 3.95
C PHE A 20 7.63 0.12 3.23
N HIS A 21 6.36 -0.28 3.15
CA HIS A 21 5.27 0.52 2.56
C HIS A 21 5.08 1.85 3.29
N PHE A 22 5.01 1.81 4.62
CA PHE A 22 4.85 2.98 5.47
C PHE A 22 6.06 3.92 5.37
N HIS A 23 7.28 3.35 5.42
CA HIS A 23 8.52 4.09 5.31
C HIS A 23 8.65 4.77 3.94
N SER A 24 8.39 4.03 2.87
CA SER A 24 8.48 4.53 1.49
C SER A 24 7.43 5.60 1.21
N SER A 25 6.19 5.41 1.66
CA SER A 25 5.12 6.41 1.54
C SER A 25 5.49 7.70 2.27
N HIS A 26 6.11 7.60 3.45
CA HIS A 26 6.56 8.76 4.21
C HIS A 26 7.71 9.50 3.50
N GLN A 27 8.71 8.76 3.00
CA GLN A 27 9.84 9.33 2.26
C GLN A 27 9.41 10.03 0.95
N LEU A 28 8.39 9.49 0.28
CA LEU A 28 7.79 10.08 -0.92
C LEU A 28 6.79 11.21 -0.62
N GLN A 29 6.51 11.48 0.66
CA GLN A 29 5.57 12.50 1.13
C GLN A 29 4.19 12.39 0.46
N VAL A 30 3.73 11.16 0.20
CA VAL A 30 2.41 10.96 -0.42
C VAL A 30 1.29 11.23 0.57
N PRO A 31 0.15 11.78 0.12
CA PRO A 31 -0.98 12.02 1.01
C PRO A 31 -1.56 10.68 1.51
N PRO A 32 -2.24 10.70 2.67
CA PRO A 32 -2.85 9.50 3.25
C PRO A 32 -3.72 8.70 2.28
N VAL A 33 -4.49 9.36 1.41
CA VAL A 33 -5.31 8.71 0.38
C VAL A 33 -4.50 7.83 -0.56
N VAL A 34 -3.37 8.33 -1.06
CA VAL A 34 -2.47 7.58 -1.94
C VAL A 34 -1.82 6.43 -1.19
N LYS A 35 -1.36 6.69 0.04
CA LYS A 35 -0.72 5.70 0.91
C LYS A 35 -1.62 4.50 1.20
N TYR A 36 -2.88 4.72 1.57
CA TYR A 36 -3.80 3.63 1.90
C TYR A 36 -4.39 2.96 0.67
N THR A 37 -4.60 3.71 -0.42
CA THR A 37 -4.98 3.13 -1.73
C THR A 37 -3.91 2.15 -2.22
N ALA A 38 -2.64 2.55 -2.14
CA ALA A 38 -1.51 1.71 -2.51
C ALA A 38 -1.45 0.42 -1.68
N LEU A 39 -1.64 0.54 -0.37
CA LEU A 39 -1.66 -0.61 0.53
C LEU A 39 -2.78 -1.59 0.14
N PHE A 40 -3.98 -1.08 -0.12
CA PHE A 40 -5.12 -1.90 -0.53
C PHE A 40 -4.86 -2.62 -1.87
N LEU A 41 -4.39 -1.88 -2.89
CA LEU A 41 -4.07 -2.46 -4.20
C LEU A 41 -3.00 -3.55 -4.09
N PHE A 42 -1.99 -3.34 -3.25
CA PHE A 42 -0.92 -4.31 -3.05
C PHE A 42 -1.37 -5.53 -2.23
N ALA A 43 -1.87 -5.30 -1.01
CA ALA A 43 -2.12 -6.36 -0.04
C ALA A 43 -3.39 -7.18 -0.34
N GLU A 44 -4.47 -6.50 -0.73
CA GLU A 44 -5.78 -7.13 -0.88
C GLU A 44 -6.06 -7.60 -2.31
N ARG A 45 -5.33 -7.08 -3.29
CA ARG A 45 -5.57 -7.41 -4.72
C ARG A 45 -4.37 -8.04 -5.40
N PHE A 46 -3.21 -7.39 -5.39
CA PHE A 46 -2.03 -7.88 -6.10
C PHE A 46 -1.50 -9.19 -5.50
N LEU A 47 -1.22 -9.23 -4.18
CA LEU A 47 -0.66 -10.41 -3.53
C LEU A 47 -1.52 -11.69 -3.67
N PRO A 48 -2.85 -11.65 -3.47
CA PRO A 48 -3.70 -12.83 -3.66
C PRO A 48 -3.68 -13.35 -5.10
N ILE A 49 -3.67 -12.47 -6.09
CA ILE A 49 -3.63 -12.86 -7.52
C ILE A 49 -2.26 -13.43 -7.87
N LEU A 50 -1.17 -12.81 -7.37
CA LEU A 50 0.19 -13.30 -7.57
C LEU A 50 0.34 -14.75 -7.08
N LYS A 51 -0.24 -15.06 -5.91
CA LYS A 51 -0.24 -16.41 -5.34
C LYS A 51 -1.09 -17.40 -6.15
N ARG A 52 -2.29 -16.99 -6.58
CA ARG A 52 -3.20 -17.84 -7.39
C ARG A 52 -2.67 -18.09 -8.79
N SER A 53 -1.93 -17.13 -9.36
CA SER A 53 -1.27 -17.21 -10.67
C SER A 53 0.00 -18.06 -10.63
N GLY A 54 -0.06 -19.20 -9.93
CA GLY A 54 1.00 -20.19 -9.85
C GLY A 54 1.50 -20.70 -11.21
N SER A 55 0.74 -20.50 -12.31
CA SER A 55 1.08 -21.01 -13.64
C SER A 55 1.01 -20.03 -14.83
N GLY A 56 0.42 -18.83 -14.70
CA GLY A 56 0.11 -17.97 -15.86
C GLY A 56 1.19 -16.96 -16.26
N ASN A 57 1.69 -16.18 -15.29
CA ASN A 57 2.66 -15.11 -15.57
C ASN A 57 4.10 -15.61 -15.37
N LYS A 58 4.87 -15.66 -16.46
CA LYS A 58 6.29 -16.09 -16.51
C LYS A 58 7.28 -14.94 -16.34
N HIS A 59 6.79 -13.73 -16.04
CA HIS A 59 7.65 -12.55 -15.98
C HIS A 59 8.68 -12.68 -14.85
N TRP A 60 9.94 -12.34 -15.13
CA TRP A 60 11.06 -12.50 -14.20
C TRP A 60 10.90 -11.67 -12.92
N LEU A 61 10.16 -10.56 -13.01
CA LEU A 61 9.80 -9.73 -11.84
C LEU A 61 8.85 -10.44 -10.86
N VAL A 62 8.08 -11.41 -11.35
CA VAL A 62 7.03 -12.09 -10.59
C VAL A 62 7.50 -13.45 -10.09
N LYS A 63 8.42 -14.12 -10.80
CA LYS A 63 8.89 -15.46 -10.43
C LYS A 63 10.41 -15.64 -10.60
N PRO A 64 11.11 -16.12 -9.55
CA PRO A 64 10.63 -16.30 -8.17
C PRO A 64 10.44 -14.94 -7.46
N PRO A 65 9.37 -14.74 -6.66
CA PRO A 65 9.19 -13.49 -5.93
C PRO A 65 10.22 -13.41 -4.79
N ARG A 66 11.28 -12.62 -4.98
CA ARG A 66 12.19 -12.25 -3.90
C ARG A 66 11.63 -11.08 -3.11
N GLU A 67 12.16 -10.84 -1.93
CA GLU A 67 11.78 -9.69 -1.12
C GLU A 67 11.97 -8.37 -1.88
N SER A 68 13.10 -8.21 -2.59
CA SER A 68 13.37 -7.05 -3.44
C SER A 68 12.32 -6.83 -4.53
N ASN A 69 11.80 -7.90 -5.14
CA ASN A 69 10.70 -7.83 -6.12
C ASN A 69 9.40 -7.36 -5.46
N LEU A 70 9.08 -7.87 -4.27
CA LEU A 70 7.88 -7.47 -3.53
C LEU A 70 7.98 -6.00 -3.09
N GLN A 71 9.15 -5.56 -2.60
CA GLN A 71 9.45 -4.17 -2.28
C GLN A 71 9.32 -3.26 -3.51
N LEU A 72 9.79 -3.70 -4.68
CA LEU A 72 9.55 -2.99 -5.94
C LEU A 72 8.04 -2.84 -6.21
N PHE A 73 7.26 -3.92 -6.11
CA PHE A 73 5.81 -3.84 -6.31
C PHE A 73 5.10 -2.97 -5.27
N VAL A 74 5.61 -2.86 -4.06
CA VAL A 74 5.14 -1.87 -3.08
C VAL A 74 5.37 -0.45 -3.61
N LEU A 75 6.57 -0.11 -4.09
CA LEU A 75 6.84 1.19 -4.69
C LEU A 75 5.93 1.46 -5.90
N ILE A 76 5.74 0.47 -6.78
CA ILE A 76 4.84 0.57 -7.92
C ILE A 76 3.39 0.80 -7.47
N SER A 77 2.92 0.14 -6.42
CA SER A 77 1.57 0.37 -5.90
C SER A 77 1.37 1.81 -5.43
N ILE A 78 2.38 2.41 -4.79
CA ILE A 78 2.40 3.83 -4.38
C ILE A 78 2.37 4.73 -5.62
N TRP A 79 3.16 4.40 -6.63
CA TRP A 79 3.23 5.17 -7.87
C TRP A 79 1.91 5.15 -8.65
N VAL A 80 1.35 3.96 -8.89
CA VAL A 80 0.04 3.81 -9.55
C VAL A 80 -1.03 4.58 -8.77
N SER A 81 -1.07 4.43 -7.45
CA SER A 81 -2.03 5.15 -6.61
C SER A 81 -1.87 6.67 -6.70
N SER A 82 -0.64 7.18 -6.82
CA SER A 82 -0.39 8.62 -6.98
C SER A 82 -0.92 9.20 -8.30
N LYS A 83 -1.11 8.35 -9.33
CA LYS A 83 -1.70 8.74 -10.62
C LYS A 83 -3.22 8.66 -10.62
N VAL A 84 -3.79 7.70 -9.88
CA VAL A 84 -5.23 7.43 -9.85
C VAL A 84 -5.99 8.48 -9.01
N ILE A 85 -5.38 9.01 -7.96
CA ILE A 85 -6.06 9.98 -7.08
C ILE A 85 -6.01 11.39 -7.68
N HIS A 86 -7.20 11.92 -7.98
CA HIS A 86 -7.38 13.30 -8.43
C HIS A 86 -6.88 14.29 -7.36
N GLY A 87 -6.06 15.27 -7.76
CA GLY A 87 -5.47 16.26 -6.85
C GLY A 87 -4.11 15.87 -6.26
N SER A 88 -3.69 14.62 -6.39
CA SER A 88 -2.31 14.21 -6.08
C SER A 88 -1.38 14.58 -7.23
N ARG A 89 -0.19 15.12 -6.92
CA ARG A 89 0.88 15.28 -7.92
C ARG A 89 1.44 13.88 -8.25
N PRO A 90 1.42 13.44 -9.52
CA PRO A 90 1.97 12.14 -9.88
C PRO A 90 3.44 12.05 -9.48
N LEU A 91 3.83 10.95 -8.84
CA LEU A 91 5.23 10.72 -8.51
C LEU A 91 6.04 10.51 -9.80
N SER A 92 7.26 11.04 -9.80
CA SER A 92 8.19 10.81 -10.90
C SER A 92 8.85 9.43 -10.77
N VAL A 93 9.14 8.78 -11.91
CA VAL A 93 9.94 7.55 -11.90
C VAL A 93 11.32 7.79 -11.29
N LYS A 94 11.89 8.99 -11.47
CA LYS A 94 13.19 9.35 -10.90
C LYS A 94 13.18 9.33 -9.37
N SER A 95 12.14 9.86 -8.73
CA SER A 95 11.99 9.84 -7.27
C SER A 95 11.77 8.43 -6.73
N LEU A 96 11.01 7.60 -7.45
CA LEU A 96 10.85 6.19 -7.11
C LEU A 96 12.16 5.42 -7.20
N LYS A 97 12.88 5.63 -8.31
CA LYS A 97 14.17 5.01 -8.59
C LYS A 97 15.21 5.40 -7.54
N SER A 98 15.34 6.69 -7.23
CA SER A 98 16.29 7.17 -6.21
C SER A 98 15.97 6.63 -4.82
N LEU A 99 14.68 6.44 -4.51
CA LEU A 99 14.28 5.83 -3.26
C LEU A 99 14.62 4.34 -3.26
N GLY A 100 14.24 3.61 -4.33
CA GLY A 100 14.54 2.18 -4.50
C GLY A 100 16.02 1.87 -4.38
N ASP A 101 16.90 2.67 -5.01
CA ASP A 101 18.35 2.51 -4.91
C ASP A 101 18.91 2.69 -3.50
N ARG A 102 18.19 3.45 -2.66
CA ARG A 102 18.61 3.72 -1.29
C ARG A 102 18.12 2.66 -0.31
N ILE A 103 16.93 2.10 -0.54
CA ILE A 103 16.26 1.24 0.45
C ILE A 103 16.23 -0.25 0.06
N ILE A 104 16.33 -0.57 -1.23
CA ILE A 104 16.38 -1.96 -1.72
C ILE A 104 17.86 -2.33 -1.89
N GLY A 105 18.44 -3.01 -0.91
CA GLY A 105 19.86 -3.35 -0.91
C GLY A 105 20.25 -4.50 -1.85
N ASP A 106 19.35 -5.46 -2.04
CA ASP A 106 19.69 -6.75 -2.67
C ASP A 106 19.69 -6.71 -4.20
N GLN A 107 19.03 -5.72 -4.81
CA GLN A 107 18.89 -5.63 -6.26
C GLN A 107 18.73 -4.20 -6.75
N HIS A 108 19.53 -3.82 -7.75
CA HIS A 108 19.43 -2.52 -8.40
C HIS A 108 18.48 -2.63 -9.61
N PHE A 109 17.30 -2.03 -9.50
CA PHE A 109 16.33 -1.96 -10.59
C PHE A 109 16.59 -0.73 -11.46
N THR A 110 16.55 -0.86 -12.77
CA THR A 110 16.65 0.25 -13.73
C THR A 110 15.32 1.00 -13.88
N THR A 111 15.34 2.21 -14.46
CA THR A 111 14.11 2.94 -14.81
C THR A 111 13.17 2.12 -15.70
N ARG A 112 13.74 1.27 -16.58
CA ARG A 112 12.97 0.35 -17.43
C ARG A 112 12.24 -0.70 -16.59
N ASP A 113 12.90 -1.24 -15.57
CA ASP A 113 12.30 -2.24 -14.69
C ASP A 113 11.12 -1.67 -13.89
N PHE A 114 11.17 -0.38 -13.51
CA PHE A 114 10.01 0.29 -12.90
C PHE A 114 8.82 0.40 -13.87
N ALA A 115 9.07 0.73 -15.14
CA ALA A 115 8.01 0.79 -16.14
C ALA A 115 7.43 -0.60 -16.46
N GLU A 116 8.29 -1.61 -16.54
CA GLU A 116 7.88 -3.01 -16.75
C GLU A 116 7.11 -3.54 -15.53
N ALA A 117 7.55 -3.22 -14.31
CA ALA A 117 6.86 -3.58 -13.08
C ALA A 117 5.48 -2.91 -12.97
N GLU A 118 5.34 -1.66 -13.41
CA GLU A 118 4.02 -1.03 -13.54
C GLU A 118 3.10 -1.81 -14.47
N LEU A 119 3.57 -2.14 -15.67
CA LEU A 119 2.78 -2.88 -16.64
C LEU A 119 2.34 -4.24 -16.08
N VAL A 120 3.27 -4.98 -15.49
CA VAL A 120 2.99 -6.27 -14.86
C VAL A 120 2.02 -6.13 -13.69
N PHE A 121 2.18 -5.10 -12.85
CA PHE A 121 1.26 -4.82 -11.74
C PHE A 121 -0.17 -4.57 -12.24
N MET A 122 -0.29 -3.77 -13.29
CA MET A 122 -1.56 -3.46 -13.94
C MET A 122 -2.20 -4.68 -14.60
N GLU A 123 -1.43 -5.50 -15.31
CA GLU A 123 -1.90 -6.75 -15.91
C GLU A 123 -2.39 -7.74 -14.86
N VAL A 124 -1.66 -7.88 -13.74
CA VAL A 124 -2.07 -8.73 -12.62
C VAL A 124 -3.39 -8.25 -12.02
N LEU A 125 -3.58 -6.92 -11.92
CA LEU A 125 -4.84 -6.32 -11.49
C LEU A 125 -5.91 -6.27 -12.59
N ARG A 126 -5.63 -6.82 -13.78
CA ARG A 126 -6.51 -6.77 -14.97
C ARG A 126 -6.95 -5.35 -15.33
N PHE A 127 -6.10 -4.35 -15.06
CA PHE A 127 -6.36 -2.93 -15.26
C PHE A 127 -7.57 -2.39 -14.46
N GLU A 128 -8.12 -3.16 -13.53
CA GLU A 128 -9.27 -2.76 -12.73
C GLU A 128 -8.81 -1.90 -11.54
N ILE A 129 -8.23 -0.73 -11.72
CA ILE A 129 -7.68 0.09 -10.60
C ILE A 129 -8.70 0.99 -9.90
N GLY A 130 -9.99 0.84 -10.20
CA GLY A 130 -11.05 1.74 -9.70
C GLY A 130 -10.93 2.03 -8.21
N ALA A 131 -10.57 3.26 -7.86
CA ALA A 131 -10.51 3.77 -6.49
C ALA A 131 -11.90 4.05 -5.92
N SER A 132 -12.96 3.85 -6.72
CA SER A 132 -14.38 4.09 -6.40
C SER A 132 -14.89 3.32 -5.18
N ASN A 133 -14.18 2.28 -4.73
CA ASN A 133 -14.54 1.49 -3.55
C ASN A 133 -13.66 1.79 -2.32
N ILE A 134 -12.71 2.73 -2.42
CA ILE A 134 -11.79 3.01 -1.34
C ILE A 134 -12.48 3.98 -0.40
N CYS A 135 -12.89 3.47 0.78
CA CYS A 135 -13.54 4.27 1.81
C CYS A 135 -12.76 5.53 2.21
N PHE A 136 -11.45 5.60 1.92
CA PHE A 136 -10.67 6.80 2.14
C PHE A 136 -11.08 7.97 1.25
N VAL A 137 -11.44 7.75 -0.03
CA VAL A 137 -11.93 8.84 -0.90
C VAL A 137 -13.21 9.43 -0.32
N PHE A 138 -14.13 8.55 0.08
CA PHE A 138 -15.35 8.97 0.77
C PHE A 138 -15.06 9.62 2.13
N LEU A 139 -14.08 9.13 2.88
CA LEU A 139 -13.70 9.70 4.18
C LEU A 139 -13.05 11.08 4.02
N GLU A 140 -12.22 11.30 3.00
CA GLU A 140 -11.60 12.59 2.70
C GLU A 140 -12.64 13.62 2.26
N ASP A 141 -13.59 13.21 1.40
CA ASP A 141 -14.75 14.04 1.03
C ASP A 141 -15.61 14.37 2.26
N LEU A 142 -15.83 13.39 3.15
CA LEU A 142 -16.59 13.59 4.38
C LEU A 142 -15.84 14.53 5.34
N LEU A 143 -14.52 14.38 5.49
CA LEU A 143 -13.69 15.23 6.35
C LEU A 143 -13.55 16.66 5.84
N THR A 144 -13.50 16.86 4.51
CA THR A 144 -13.50 18.21 3.92
C THR A 144 -14.84 18.91 4.13
N HIS A 145 -15.96 18.19 4.15
CA HIS A 145 -17.28 18.72 4.52
C HIS A 145 -17.41 18.97 6.04
N PHE A 146 -16.84 18.11 6.88
CA PHE A 146 -16.84 18.25 8.33
C PHE A 146 -15.58 18.97 8.85
N ARG A 147 -15.50 20.29 8.66
CA ARG A 147 -14.51 21.18 9.33
C ARG A 147 -14.75 21.33 10.85
N CYS A 148 -15.18 20.28 11.55
CA CYS A 148 -15.59 20.34 12.96
C CYS A 148 -14.79 19.33 13.79
N SER A 149 -14.36 19.73 14.99
CA SER A 149 -13.46 19.01 15.91
C SER A 149 -13.91 17.60 16.32
N THR A 150 -15.16 17.21 16.02
CA THR A 150 -15.72 15.87 16.17
C THR A 150 -15.31 14.87 15.08
N ALA A 151 -14.68 15.34 13.99
CA ALA A 151 -14.19 14.53 12.87
C ALA A 151 -13.27 13.37 13.29
N MET A 152 -12.45 13.55 14.33
CA MET A 152 -11.59 12.49 14.87
C MET A 152 -12.38 11.27 15.32
N SER A 153 -13.50 11.45 16.02
CA SER A 153 -14.33 10.33 16.49
C SER A 153 -14.99 9.53 15.34
N LEU A 154 -15.27 10.21 14.22
CA LEU A 154 -15.79 9.61 13.00
C LEU A 154 -14.71 8.87 12.22
N ILE A 155 -13.47 9.39 12.18
CA ILE A 155 -12.31 8.67 11.62
C ILE A 155 -12.05 7.39 12.42
N TYR A 156 -12.06 7.48 13.76
CA TYR A 156 -11.89 6.30 14.62
C TYR A 156 -12.98 5.24 14.37
N LYS A 157 -14.25 5.65 14.26
CA LYS A 157 -15.35 4.74 13.93
C LYS A 157 -15.31 4.20 12.50
N ALA A 158 -14.85 4.99 11.53
CA ALA A 158 -14.66 4.53 10.16
C ALA A 158 -13.51 3.52 10.08
N CYS A 159 -12.40 3.74 10.80
CA CYS A 159 -11.32 2.78 10.93
C CYS A 159 -11.76 1.49 11.64
N GLU A 160 -12.63 1.59 12.65
CA GLU A 160 -13.24 0.45 13.36
C GLU A 160 -14.23 -0.33 12.47
N LEU A 161 -15.08 0.37 11.72
CA LEU A 161 -16.04 -0.23 10.77
C LEU A 161 -15.36 -0.85 9.54
N LEU A 162 -14.19 -0.35 9.14
CA LEU A 162 -13.43 -0.86 8.01
C LEU A 162 -12.57 -2.07 8.36
N GLY A 163 -12.36 -2.40 9.64
CA GLY A 163 -11.62 -3.59 10.06
C GLY A 163 -10.19 -3.74 9.48
N LEU A 164 -9.64 -2.68 8.87
CA LEU A 164 -8.49 -2.81 7.97
C LEU A 164 -7.16 -2.39 8.57
N ILE A 165 -7.11 -1.75 9.74
CA ILE A 165 -5.83 -1.48 10.41
C ILE A 165 -6.02 -1.62 11.92
N THR A 166 -5.26 -2.55 12.51
CA THR A 166 -5.02 -2.74 13.95
C THR A 166 -6.15 -3.26 14.85
N LEU A 167 -6.44 -4.57 14.74
CA LEU A 167 -6.72 -5.37 15.95
C LEU A 167 -5.56 -6.30 16.35
N THR A 168 -4.37 -6.19 15.73
CA THR A 168 -3.22 -7.02 16.15
C THR A 168 -1.90 -6.29 16.42
N PHE A 169 -1.79 -4.97 16.22
CA PHE A 169 -0.50 -4.27 16.41
C PHE A 169 -0.63 -2.85 16.98
N TRP A 170 -1.35 -2.70 18.09
CA TRP A 170 -1.11 -1.57 19.00
C TRP A 170 -0.71 -2.14 20.36
N PRO A 171 0.49 -1.83 20.91
CA PRO A 171 0.88 -2.34 22.20
C PRO A 171 -0.03 -1.74 23.27
N LYS A 172 -0.81 -2.60 23.94
CA LYS A 172 -1.47 -2.26 25.19
C LYS A 172 -0.39 -2.03 26.25
N GLY A 173 0.03 -0.78 26.46
CA GLY A 173 0.94 -0.48 27.55
C GLY A 173 1.63 0.87 27.43
N GLY A 174 0.94 1.93 27.84
CA GLY A 174 1.54 3.25 28.05
C GLY A 174 0.63 4.11 28.90
N LYS A 175 0.83 4.07 30.22
CA LYS A 175 0.10 4.91 31.19
C LYS A 175 0.31 6.38 30.84
N VAL A 176 -0.78 7.12 30.59
CA VAL A 176 -0.78 8.58 30.58
C VAL A 176 -0.68 9.05 32.03
N ILE A 177 0.50 9.55 32.40
CA ILE A 177 0.67 10.30 33.65
C ILE A 177 0.18 11.71 33.35
N VAL A 178 -0.98 12.08 33.88
CA VAL A 178 -1.48 13.46 33.87
C VAL A 178 -0.67 14.23 34.91
N GLY A 179 0.24 15.08 34.45
CA GLY A 179 0.89 16.09 35.28
C GLY A 179 -0.12 17.15 35.69
N LYS A 180 -0.19 17.37 37.01
CA LYS A 180 -0.99 18.40 37.69
C LYS A 180 -0.63 19.82 37.26
#